data_AF-A0A1B6IXF0-F1
#
_entry.id   AF-A0A1B6IXF0-F1
#
_cell.length_a   1.000
_cell.length_b   1.000
_cell.length_c   1.000
_cell.angle_alpha   90.00
_cell.angle_beta   90.00
_cell.angle_gamma   90.00
#
_symmetry.space_group_name_H-M   'P 1'
#
loop_
_entity.id
_entity.type
_entity.pdbx_description
1 polymer ?
#
loop_
_entity_poly.entity_id
_entity_poly.type
_entity_poly.pdbx_seq_one_letter_code
_entity_poly.pdbx_strand_id
1 'polypeptide(L)'
;QLILAGLYPPRDFQVWNCNIPWQPIRVLYSDKDHVLIILSILPKYPNMCPKFRTEQEKSLARLERDFGSNLTRMLEYSLPYTSLDAGSLTLNTSIGSMWMDTYTLWESVVNPKMEGLKLPAWVSEIYPQPITSLMTEAFKAGIAGSDTMLRLMAGEL
;
A
#
# COMPACT_ATOMS: atom_id res chain seq x y z
N GLN A 1 -15.72 2.46 -12.59
CA GLN A 1 -16.42 3.10 -13.73
C GLN A 1 -15.76 2.77 -15.07
N LEU A 2 -14.44 2.93 -15.24
CA LEU A 2 -13.75 2.61 -16.52
C LEU A 2 -14.01 1.18 -17.05
N ILE A 3 -13.96 0.17 -16.17
CA ILE A 3 -14.26 -1.23 -16.54
C ILE A 3 -15.68 -1.36 -17.14
N LEU A 4 -16.67 -0.71 -16.53
CA LEU A 4 -18.07 -0.78 -16.97
C LEU A 4 -18.29 -0.06 -18.31
N ALA A 5 -17.57 1.03 -18.57
CA ALA A 5 -17.61 1.74 -19.85
C ALA A 5 -17.13 0.86 -21.01
N GLY A 6 -16.11 0.03 -20.79
CA GLY A 6 -15.64 -0.94 -21.79
C GLY A 6 -16.54 -2.17 -21.94
N LEU A 7 -17.12 -2.64 -20.82
CA LEU A 7 -17.97 -3.85 -20.82
C LEU A 7 -19.36 -3.59 -21.43
N TYR A 8 -19.89 -2.37 -21.26
CA TYR A 8 -21.25 -2.00 -21.67
C TYR A 8 -21.25 -0.71 -22.51
N PRO A 9 -20.66 -0.71 -23.72
CA PRO A 9 -20.80 0.41 -24.63
C PRO A 9 -22.29 0.60 -25.01
N PRO A 10 -22.84 1.83 -24.99
CA PRO A 10 -24.25 2.06 -25.29
C PRO A 10 -24.58 1.69 -26.74
N ARG A 11 -25.73 1.06 -26.97
CA ARG A 11 -26.26 0.70 -28.30
C ARG A 11 -27.73 1.05 -28.43
N ASP A 12 -28.15 1.41 -29.64
CA ASP A 12 -29.53 1.69 -30.00
C ASP A 12 -30.20 2.65 -28.99
N PHE A 13 -31.25 2.19 -28.31
CA PHE A 13 -32.01 2.97 -27.33
C PHE A 13 -31.22 3.36 -26.07
N GLN A 14 -30.06 2.73 -25.81
CA GLN A 14 -29.19 3.07 -24.68
C GLN A 14 -28.30 4.30 -24.98
N VAL A 15 -28.20 4.70 -26.26
CA VAL A 15 -27.45 5.90 -26.67
C VAL A 15 -28.27 7.14 -26.29
N TRP A 16 -28.04 7.64 -25.08
CA TRP A 16 -28.67 8.87 -24.61
C TRP A 16 -27.98 10.14 -25.17
N ASN A 17 -26.73 10.02 -25.63
CA ASN A 17 -25.94 11.12 -26.20
C ASN A 17 -25.04 10.61 -27.35
N CYS A 18 -25.21 11.17 -28.55
CA CYS A 18 -24.45 10.73 -29.74
C CYS A 18 -22.97 11.14 -29.72
N ASN A 19 -22.58 12.15 -28.92
CA ASN A 19 -21.21 12.64 -28.83
C ASN A 19 -20.41 11.94 -27.72
N ILE A 20 -21.09 11.18 -26.85
CA ILE A 20 -20.49 10.54 -25.67
C ILE A 20 -20.87 9.05 -25.69
N PRO A 21 -19.98 8.15 -26.16
CA PRO A 21 -20.24 6.71 -26.20
C PRO A 21 -20.07 6.07 -24.81
N TRP A 22 -20.78 6.61 -23.82
CA TRP A 22 -20.79 6.14 -22.43
C TRP A 22 -22.20 6.20 -21.87
N GLN A 23 -22.54 5.23 -21.02
CA GLN A 23 -23.78 5.23 -20.27
C GLN A 23 -23.53 5.12 -18.77
N PRO A 24 -24.35 5.79 -17.94
CA PRO A 24 -24.26 5.66 -16.50
C PRO A 24 -24.65 4.25 -16.07
N ILE A 25 -23.74 3.56 -15.41
CA ILE A 25 -24.01 2.27 -14.76
C ILE A 25 -23.81 2.45 -13.26
N ARG A 26 -24.84 2.10 -12.50
CA ARG A 26 -24.85 2.23 -11.05
C ARG A 26 -23.82 1.27 -10.45
N VAL A 27 -22.88 1.81 -9.70
CA VAL A 27 -21.96 1.05 -8.84
C VAL A 27 -22.45 1.21 -7.41
N LEU A 28 -22.82 0.09 -6.80
CA LEU A 28 -23.14 0.01 -5.38
C LEU A 28 -21.87 -0.36 -4.63
N TYR A 29 -21.59 0.35 -3.54
CA TYR A 29 -20.53 0.00 -2.61
C TYR A 29 -21.12 -0.51 -1.30
N SER A 30 -20.32 -1.27 -0.57
CA SER A 30 -20.63 -1.73 0.79
C SER A 30 -19.37 -1.67 1.62
N ASP A 31 -19.51 -1.49 2.93
CA ASP A 31 -18.39 -1.35 3.85
C ASP A 31 -17.93 -2.71 4.44
N LYS A 32 -18.19 -3.81 3.73
CA LYS A 32 -17.93 -5.19 4.19
C LYS A 32 -16.48 -5.65 4.00
N ASP A 33 -15.68 -4.92 3.24
CA ASP A 33 -14.28 -5.25 2.98
C ASP A 33 -13.33 -4.75 4.08
N HIS A 34 -13.86 -4.04 5.09
CA HIS A 34 -13.19 -3.55 6.32
C HIS A 34 -11.74 -3.07 6.14
N VAL A 35 -11.35 -2.60 4.95
CA VAL A 35 -9.94 -2.35 4.58
C VAL A 35 -9.30 -1.32 5.51
N LEU A 36 -10.09 -0.38 6.02
CA LEU A 36 -9.63 0.65 6.93
C LEU A 36 -9.06 0.11 8.24
N ILE A 37 -9.39 -1.12 8.67
CA ILE A 37 -8.83 -1.70 9.91
C ILE A 37 -7.31 -1.87 9.85
N ILE A 38 -6.69 -1.91 8.67
CA ILE A 38 -5.23 -1.93 8.51
C ILE A 38 -4.57 -0.72 9.19
N LEU A 39 -5.28 0.42 9.22
CA LEU A 39 -4.80 1.65 9.84
C LEU A 39 -4.79 1.60 11.37
N SER A 40 -5.17 0.48 12.00
CA SER A 40 -5.20 0.31 13.47
C SER A 40 -3.82 0.45 14.14
N ILE A 41 -2.73 0.29 13.38
CA ILE A 41 -1.35 0.52 13.85
C ILE A 41 -1.03 2.01 14.01
N LEU A 42 -1.78 2.90 13.35
CA LEU A 42 -1.55 4.33 13.42
C LEU A 42 -2.08 4.90 14.75
N PRO A 43 -1.35 5.81 15.42
CA PRO A 43 -1.77 6.40 16.70
C PRO A 43 -3.15 7.08 16.68
N LYS A 44 -3.60 7.52 15.49
CA LYS A 44 -4.90 8.18 15.29
C LYS A 44 -6.08 7.21 15.29
N TYR A 45 -5.87 5.92 15.04
CA TYR A 45 -6.94 4.92 14.90
C TYR A 45 -6.79 3.66 15.76
N PRO A 46 -6.36 3.75 17.03
CA PRO A 46 -5.89 2.61 17.82
C PRO A 46 -6.95 1.54 18.14
N ASN A 47 -8.25 1.86 17.96
CA ASN A 47 -9.38 1.10 18.48
C ASN A 47 -10.36 0.60 17.41
N MET A 48 -10.03 0.61 16.11
CA MET A 48 -10.95 0.11 15.07
C MET A 48 -11.22 -1.39 15.21
N CYS A 49 -10.16 -2.19 15.39
CA CYS A 49 -10.29 -3.63 15.65
C CYS A 49 -9.13 -4.12 16.53
N PRO A 50 -9.32 -4.23 17.86
CA PRO A 50 -8.26 -4.64 18.78
C PRO A 50 -7.64 -5.99 18.42
N LYS A 51 -8.45 -6.95 17.97
CA LYS A 51 -7.98 -8.28 17.59
C LYS A 51 -7.11 -8.24 16.33
N PHE A 52 -7.49 -7.44 15.34
CA PHE A 52 -6.67 -7.25 14.14
C PHE A 52 -5.33 -6.60 14.50
N ARG A 53 -5.35 -5.56 15.34
CA ARG A 53 -4.14 -4.87 15.80
C ARG A 53 -3.16 -5.82 16.48
N THR A 54 -3.63 -6.66 17.41
CA THR A 54 -2.76 -7.65 18.08
C THR A 54 -2.11 -8.62 17.09
N GLU A 55 -2.84 -9.08 16.07
CA GLU A 55 -2.30 -9.97 15.05
C GLU A 55 -1.32 -9.25 14.11
N GLN A 56 -1.62 -7.99 13.77
CA GLN A 56 -0.77 -7.12 12.97
C GLN A 56 0.56 -6.84 13.69
N GLU A 57 0.53 -6.51 14.98
CA GLU A 57 1.73 -6.30 15.80
C GLU A 57 2.61 -7.57 15.86
N LYS A 58 2.01 -8.76 16.03
CA LYS A 58 2.74 -10.04 15.96
C LYS A 58 3.37 -10.28 14.60
N SER A 59 2.67 -9.93 13.53
CA SER A 59 3.13 -10.10 12.15
C SER A 59 4.30 -9.18 11.84
N LEU A 60 4.14 -7.90 12.18
CA LEU A 60 5.20 -6.91 12.06
C LEU A 60 6.42 -7.33 12.88
N ALA A 61 6.26 -7.80 14.12
CA ALA A 61 7.40 -8.25 14.94
C ALA A 61 8.19 -9.41 14.31
N ARG A 62 7.56 -10.25 13.46
CA ARG A 62 8.29 -11.25 12.66
C ARG A 62 9.06 -10.60 11.52
N LEU A 63 8.46 -9.64 10.82
CA LEU A 63 9.13 -8.85 9.77
C LEU A 63 10.40 -8.16 10.31
N GLU A 64 10.33 -7.52 11.48
CA GLU A 64 11.52 -6.87 12.07
C GLU A 64 12.60 -7.88 12.41
N ARG A 65 12.24 -9.05 12.95
CA ARG A 65 13.20 -10.11 13.24
C ARG A 65 13.90 -10.61 11.97
N ASP A 66 13.13 -10.86 10.93
CA ASP A 66 13.62 -11.57 9.74
C ASP A 66 14.25 -10.61 8.70
N PHE A 67 13.76 -9.37 8.63
CA PHE A 67 14.14 -8.38 7.60
C PHE A 67 14.47 -6.99 8.14
N GLY A 68 14.37 -6.75 9.46
CA GLY A 68 14.54 -5.42 10.05
C GLY A 68 15.86 -4.76 9.67
N SER A 69 16.97 -5.49 9.74
CA SER A 69 18.30 -4.95 9.36
C SER A 69 18.38 -4.55 7.88
N ASN A 70 17.76 -5.31 6.98
CA ASN A 70 17.71 -5.01 5.55
C ASN A 70 16.84 -3.78 5.27
N LEU A 71 15.68 -3.69 5.92
CA LEU A 71 14.78 -2.54 5.85
C LEU A 71 15.48 -1.28 6.36
N THR A 72 16.08 -1.33 7.56
CA THR A 72 16.83 -0.21 8.14
C THR A 72 17.91 0.26 7.19
N ARG A 73 18.77 -0.64 6.70
CA ARG A 73 19.88 -0.28 5.80
C ARG A 73 19.40 0.40 4.51
N MET A 74 18.33 -0.11 3.91
CA MET A 74 17.77 0.46 2.69
C MET A 74 17.16 1.84 2.94
N LEU A 75 16.40 1.99 4.02
CA LEU A 75 15.79 3.26 4.39
C LEU A 75 16.86 4.30 4.75
N GLU A 76 17.89 3.92 5.51
CA GLU A 76 19.05 4.78 5.84
C GLU A 76 19.80 5.23 4.59
N TYR A 77 20.04 4.33 3.64
CA TYR A 77 20.65 4.68 2.36
C TYR A 77 19.81 5.69 1.57
N SER A 78 18.48 5.55 1.62
CA SER A 78 17.55 6.37 0.85
C SER A 78 17.31 7.74 1.51
N LEU A 79 17.46 7.84 2.83
CA LEU A 79 17.12 9.01 3.63
C LEU A 79 17.71 10.34 3.13
N PRO A 80 18.99 10.44 2.68
CA PRO A 80 19.53 11.69 2.16
C PRO A 80 18.84 12.19 0.88
N TYR A 81 18.23 11.27 0.13
CA TYR A 81 17.58 11.56 -1.15
C TYR A 81 16.06 11.73 -1.01
N THR A 82 15.50 11.24 0.09
CA THR A 82 14.06 11.20 0.31
C THR A 82 13.71 12.07 1.50
N SER A 83 12.83 13.05 1.33
CA SER A 83 12.36 13.91 2.41
C SER A 83 11.41 13.18 3.39
N LEU A 84 11.62 11.88 3.63
CA LEU A 84 10.81 11.03 4.52
C LEU A 84 10.85 11.50 5.98
N ASP A 85 11.84 12.30 6.37
CA ASP A 85 11.94 12.93 7.69
C ASP A 85 12.04 14.46 7.55
N ALA A 86 11.02 15.12 7.00
CA ALA A 86 11.03 16.58 6.83
C ALA A 86 11.04 17.33 8.20
N GLY A 87 12.23 17.43 8.81
CA GLY A 87 12.51 18.13 10.07
C GLY A 87 13.66 17.52 10.88
N SER A 88 13.99 16.25 10.67
CA SER A 88 15.06 15.52 11.35
C SER A 88 15.76 14.60 10.33
N LEU A 89 16.99 14.14 10.57
CA LEU A 89 17.64 13.15 9.70
C LEU A 89 17.62 11.76 10.38
N THR A 90 16.65 11.51 11.24
CA THR A 90 16.56 10.29 12.05
C THR A 90 15.33 9.48 11.67
N LEU A 91 15.58 8.34 11.04
CA LEU A 91 14.53 7.35 10.78
C LEU A 91 13.80 6.98 12.06
N ASN A 92 12.48 7.08 12.02
CA ASN A 92 11.65 6.45 13.03
C ASN A 92 11.72 4.94 12.82
N THR A 93 12.53 4.27 13.64
CA THR A 93 12.73 2.81 13.55
C THR A 93 11.59 2.01 14.18
N SER A 94 10.46 2.64 14.53
CA SER A 94 9.30 1.87 14.97
C SER A 94 8.76 1.04 13.80
N ILE A 95 8.36 -0.19 14.11
CA ILE A 95 7.98 -1.19 13.12
C ILE A 95 6.81 -0.77 12.22
N GLY A 96 5.87 0.02 12.76
CA GLY A 96 4.76 0.60 12.01
C GLY A 96 5.21 1.72 11.07
N SER A 97 6.23 2.49 11.45
CA SER A 97 6.87 3.48 10.58
C SER A 97 7.61 2.79 9.45
N MET A 98 8.44 1.79 9.75
CA MET A 98 9.24 1.08 8.74
C MET A 98 8.38 0.46 7.64
N TRP A 99 7.20 -0.08 7.99
CA TRP A 99 6.24 -0.59 6.99
C TRP A 99 5.75 0.53 6.04
N MET A 100 5.30 1.66 6.59
CA MET A 100 4.81 2.80 5.80
C MET A 100 5.91 3.51 5.00
N ASP A 101 7.10 3.65 5.58
CA ASP A 101 8.25 4.28 4.96
C ASP A 101 8.75 3.44 3.78
N THR A 102 8.78 2.12 3.93
CA THR A 102 9.10 1.19 2.84
C THR A 102 8.08 1.27 1.71
N TYR A 103 6.79 1.31 2.03
CA TYR A 103 5.72 1.51 1.04
C TYR A 103 5.88 2.82 0.28
N THR A 104 6.08 3.93 1.01
CA THR A 104 6.21 5.26 0.44
C THR A 104 7.43 5.35 -0.48
N LEU A 105 8.58 4.79 -0.05
CA LEU A 105 9.79 4.73 -0.87
C LEU A 105 9.57 3.93 -2.16
N TRP A 106 8.92 2.76 -2.06
CA TRP A 106 8.68 1.88 -3.21
C TRP A 106 7.75 2.54 -4.24
N GLU A 107 6.62 3.11 -3.80
CA GLU A 107 5.68 3.86 -4.65
C GLU A 107 6.37 5.03 -5.36
N SER A 108 7.23 5.76 -4.64
CA SER A 108 7.99 6.90 -5.17
C SER A 108 8.98 6.52 -6.27
N VAL A 109 9.32 5.24 -6.39
CA VAL A 109 10.18 4.70 -7.46
C VAL A 109 9.36 4.04 -8.57
N VAL A 110 8.40 3.19 -8.21
CA VAL A 110 7.67 2.36 -9.17
C VAL A 110 6.71 3.18 -10.02
N ASN A 111 5.99 4.14 -9.44
CA ASN A 111 5.04 4.94 -10.21
C ASN A 111 5.72 5.78 -11.30
N PRO A 112 6.78 6.58 -11.00
CA PRO A 112 7.50 7.28 -12.07
C PRO A 112 8.06 6.34 -13.13
N LYS A 113 8.54 5.15 -12.74
CA LYS A 113 9.06 4.17 -13.69
C LYS A 113 7.98 3.63 -14.63
N MET A 114 6.79 3.31 -14.11
CA MET A 114 5.65 2.84 -14.90
C MET A 114 5.14 3.91 -15.87
N GLU A 115 5.23 5.19 -15.48
CA GLU A 115 4.91 6.35 -16.32
C GLU A 115 6.02 6.70 -17.34
N GLY A 116 7.10 5.89 -17.41
CA GLY A 116 8.20 6.11 -18.35
C GLY A 116 9.13 7.28 -17.99
N LEU A 117 9.06 7.78 -16.75
CA LEU A 117 9.95 8.84 -16.27
C LEU A 117 11.36 8.30 -15.98
N LYS A 118 12.34 9.19 -16.05
CA LYS A 118 13.73 8.88 -15.68
C LYS A 118 13.86 8.86 -14.16
N LEU A 119 14.40 7.78 -13.63
CA LEU A 119 14.71 7.66 -12.21
C LEU A 119 16.02 8.38 -11.87
N PRO A 120 16.15 8.96 -10.67
CA PRO A 120 17.42 9.46 -10.17
C PRO A 120 18.50 8.37 -10.12
N ALA A 121 19.77 8.76 -10.30
CA ALA A 121 20.88 7.80 -10.36
C ALA A 121 21.01 6.93 -9.10
N TRP A 122 20.74 7.48 -7.91
CA TRP A 122 20.87 6.74 -6.63
C TRP A 122 19.91 5.56 -6.51
N VAL A 123 18.82 5.55 -7.28
CA VAL A 123 17.77 4.52 -7.23
C VAL A 123 18.25 3.17 -7.76
N SER A 124 19.29 3.13 -8.61
CA SER A 124 19.85 1.88 -9.13
C SER A 124 20.41 0.96 -8.04
N GLU A 125 20.77 1.52 -6.88
CA GLU A 125 21.27 0.74 -5.73
C GLU A 125 20.15 0.00 -4.99
N ILE A 126 18.90 0.42 -5.16
CA ILE A 126 17.76 -0.16 -4.42
C ILE A 126 16.68 -0.78 -5.31
N TYR A 127 16.58 -0.38 -6.58
CA TYR A 127 15.56 -0.83 -7.52
C TYR A 127 16.20 -1.48 -8.76
N PRO A 128 15.66 -2.63 -9.25
CA PRO A 128 14.42 -3.28 -8.83
C PRO A 128 14.53 -4.06 -7.51
N GLN A 129 15.74 -4.42 -7.10
CA GLN A 129 16.01 -5.12 -5.84
C GLN A 129 17.09 -4.37 -5.05
N PRO A 130 17.05 -4.43 -3.70
CA PRO A 130 16.17 -5.26 -2.87
C PRO A 130 14.76 -4.71 -2.62
N ILE A 131 14.46 -3.46 -3.01
CA ILE A 131 13.23 -2.78 -2.56
C ILE A 131 11.94 -3.54 -2.87
N THR A 132 11.85 -4.21 -4.03
CA THR A 132 10.65 -4.98 -4.40
C THR A 132 10.41 -6.16 -3.47
N SER A 133 11.46 -6.92 -3.14
CA SER A 133 11.35 -8.06 -2.22
C SER A 133 11.03 -7.61 -0.79
N LEU A 134 11.72 -6.58 -0.30
CA LEU A 134 11.50 -6.04 1.04
C LEU A 134 10.10 -5.42 1.19
N MET A 135 9.63 -4.69 0.18
CA MET A 135 8.27 -4.16 0.16
C MET A 135 7.23 -5.27 0.13
N THR A 136 7.46 -6.35 -0.62
CA THR A 136 6.53 -7.49 -0.68
C THR A 136 6.33 -8.10 0.70
N GLU A 137 7.41 -8.35 1.44
CA GLU A 137 7.32 -8.91 2.79
C GLU A 137 6.73 -7.91 3.79
N ALA A 138 7.10 -6.63 3.70
CA ALA A 138 6.52 -5.59 4.53
C ALA A 138 5.00 -5.44 4.30
N PHE A 139 4.56 -5.46 3.04
CA PHE A 139 3.14 -5.35 2.69
C PHE A 139 2.34 -6.52 3.26
N LYS A 140 2.80 -7.76 3.01
CA LYS A 140 2.18 -8.97 3.56
C LYS A 140 2.08 -8.90 5.08
N ALA A 141 3.15 -8.50 5.74
CA ALA A 141 3.18 -8.41 7.20
C ALA A 141 2.13 -7.40 7.73
N GLY A 142 1.96 -6.26 7.06
CA GLY A 142 1.04 -5.20 7.45
C GLY A 142 -0.45 -5.54 7.25
N ILE A 143 -0.81 -6.33 6.22
CA ILE A 143 -2.23 -6.51 5.82
C ILE A 143 -2.72 -7.96 5.82
N ALA A 144 -1.82 -8.94 5.72
CA ALA A 144 -2.15 -10.35 5.49
C ALA A 144 -1.25 -11.31 6.31
N GLY A 145 -0.79 -10.84 7.47
CA GLY A 145 0.18 -11.53 8.30
C GLY A 145 -0.30 -12.81 8.99
N SER A 146 -1.61 -13.03 9.07
CA SER A 146 -2.20 -14.25 9.60
C SER A 146 -3.60 -14.50 9.00
N ASP A 147 -4.06 -15.75 9.06
CA ASP A 147 -5.43 -16.12 8.67
C ASP A 147 -6.47 -15.31 9.45
N THR A 148 -6.17 -14.95 10.70
CA THR A 148 -7.06 -14.11 11.50
C THR A 148 -7.15 -12.70 10.93
N MET A 149 -6.04 -12.11 10.48
CA MET A 149 -6.06 -10.79 9.80
C MET A 149 -6.92 -10.85 8.53
N LEU A 150 -6.74 -11.88 7.70
CA LEU A 150 -7.52 -12.08 6.47
C LEU A 150 -9.01 -12.21 6.74
N ARG A 151 -9.40 -13.01 7.75
CA ARG A 151 -10.81 -13.20 8.13
C ARG A 151 -11.45 -11.93 8.69
N LEU A 152 -10.71 -11.13 9.46
CA LEU A 152 -11.22 -9.88 10.05
C LEU A 152 -11.32 -8.75 9.03
N MET A 153 -10.44 -8.72 8.02
CA MET A 153 -10.45 -7.70 6.98
C MET A 153 -11.45 -8.05 5.87
N ALA A 154 -11.29 -9.20 5.23
CA ALA A 154 -12.03 -9.54 4.01
C ALA A 154 -13.03 -10.69 4.18
N GLY A 155 -13.19 -11.25 5.38
CA GLY A 155 -14.01 -12.45 5.58
C GLY A 155 -15.52 -12.25 5.48
N GLU A 156 -16.01 -11.01 5.44
CA GLU A 156 -17.42 -10.68 5.25
C GLU A 156 -17.82 -10.42 3.78
N LEU A 157 -16.83 -10.36 2.87
CA LEU A 157 -17.01 -10.33 1.42
C LEU A 157 -17.46 -11.70 0.89
#